data_AF-A0AAD2CBL6-F1
#
_entry.id   AF-A0AAD2CBL6-F1
#
_cell.length_a   1.000
_cell.length_b   1.000
_cell.length_c   1.000
_cell.angle_alpha   90.00
_cell.angle_beta   90.00
_cell.angle_gamma   90.00
#
_symmetry.space_group_name_H-M   'P 1'
#
loop_
_entity.id
_entity.type
_entity.pdbx_description
1 polymer ?
#
loop_
_entity_poly.entity_id
_entity_poly.type
_entity_poly.pdbx_seq_one_letter_code
_entity_poly.pdbx_strand_id
1 'polypeptide(L)'
;MSGFHILKCTEVPQYDALQSAAAEFQYDDKLHLRNLCNDSSRCAGLTAVHMSEGFRKIILDYSRQQVTGETMEMLFDLADAVGFAERQEAFRTGERINTTEDKAVLHHMLRMPKGYLFSGGSHGLADKILEEIHTVRDQVVIFSEQVRSGTHLGITGKPLKTTLVVTCGGMHLGIEFVSEALSADVTAAEAAEGRSIHFLSNVDPVDTFQTTGHLDPEETLIVIVSKEFDSGETLNARSAMKWLIQRLMKTGNYTESQIIAKHVAAVACINSNFSKSAPGQLGIPRNNIFKIWDWVIGRYSVCSAAGLLPLSLQYSGSIMTQFLDGAHDMDEHFFNAPLRDNIPVLLGLLGVWNSTFMGYSSRGILPYAHALRKFPAHVQLVDMESNGKRVALDGVELHHSSGEVNFGAPGTNSHHPFFQLMHQGRVVPADFIGFMESQRPLDLPGENVPSHDELMSNFFAQPDALAYGKTFVDLMQEGVEEGLREHMVFTGNRPSSSILMTRLDAFSVGQLLALYEHRTAVQGFLWGINSFDQFGLELGKLLAKHVRVQLAASRRTGATVQGFNLSTSTLLEAYLANGKQQKNV
;
A
#
# COMPACT_ATOMS: atom_id res chain seq x y z
N MET A 1 8.47 -15.02 29.84
CA MET A 1 9.05 -14.95 28.48
C MET A 1 9.36 -16.36 28.03
N SER A 2 8.36 -17.12 27.60
CA SER A 2 8.60 -18.30 26.76
C SER A 2 8.71 -17.76 25.35
N GLY A 3 9.92 -17.41 24.92
CA GLY A 3 10.14 -16.99 23.54
C GLY A 3 9.78 -18.16 22.63
N PHE A 4 8.84 -17.95 21.70
CA PHE A 4 8.71 -18.84 20.56
C PHE A 4 10.10 -19.01 19.96
N HIS A 5 10.57 -20.25 19.81
CA HIS A 5 11.81 -20.50 19.07
C HIS A 5 11.48 -20.23 17.60
N ILE A 6 11.78 -19.02 17.13
CA ILE A 6 11.46 -18.59 15.77
C ILE A 6 12.53 -19.16 14.85
N LEU A 7 12.23 -20.26 14.15
CA LEU A 7 13.10 -20.78 13.10
C LEU A 7 13.04 -19.86 11.88
N LYS A 8 14.20 -19.47 11.38
CA LYS A 8 14.33 -18.74 10.10
C LYS A 8 14.31 -19.75 8.96
N CYS A 9 13.95 -19.29 7.75
CA CYS A 9 14.05 -20.14 6.56
C CYS A 9 15.46 -20.74 6.41
N THR A 10 16.55 -20.02 6.71
CA THR A 10 17.93 -20.54 6.61
C THR A 10 18.32 -21.60 7.65
N GLU A 11 17.49 -21.84 8.66
CA GLU A 11 17.81 -22.74 9.78
C GLU A 11 17.18 -24.12 9.64
N VAL A 12 16.47 -24.36 8.52
CA VAL A 12 15.76 -25.63 8.25
C VAL A 12 16.30 -26.29 6.97
N PRO A 13 16.40 -27.64 6.92
CA PRO A 13 16.94 -28.35 5.75
C PRO A 13 16.22 -28.08 4.43
N GLN A 14 14.94 -27.71 4.49
CA GLN A 14 14.10 -27.35 3.34
C GLN A 14 14.70 -26.19 2.53
N TYR A 15 15.44 -25.30 3.18
CA TYR A 15 16.11 -24.20 2.50
C TYR A 15 17.23 -24.67 1.57
N ASP A 16 18.06 -25.61 2.02
CA ASP A 16 19.14 -26.17 1.19
C ASP A 16 18.57 -26.96 -0.01
N ALA A 17 17.44 -27.64 0.19
CA ALA A 17 16.72 -28.31 -0.90
C ALA A 17 16.21 -27.31 -1.94
N LEU A 18 15.61 -26.19 -1.50
CA LEU A 18 15.15 -25.12 -2.40
C LEU A 18 16.31 -24.40 -3.10
N GLN A 19 17.46 -24.22 -2.44
CA GLN A 19 18.66 -23.70 -3.11
C GLN A 19 19.14 -24.64 -4.22
N SER A 20 19.11 -25.95 -3.97
CA SER A 20 19.47 -26.95 -4.97
C SER A 20 18.49 -26.93 -6.15
N ALA A 21 17.18 -26.88 -5.89
CA ALA A 21 16.15 -26.78 -6.92
C ALA A 21 16.31 -25.49 -7.75
N ALA A 22 16.59 -24.34 -7.13
CA ALA A 22 16.80 -23.08 -7.85
C ALA A 22 18.02 -23.13 -8.78
N ALA A 23 19.08 -23.85 -8.40
CA ALA A 23 20.23 -24.06 -9.26
C ALA A 23 19.87 -24.87 -10.52
N GLU A 24 18.97 -25.86 -10.42
CA GLU A 24 18.52 -26.63 -11.59
C GLU A 24 17.80 -25.76 -12.63
N PHE A 25 16.94 -24.83 -12.19
CA PHE A 25 16.26 -23.88 -13.08
C PHE A 25 17.21 -22.97 -13.87
N GLN A 26 18.44 -22.77 -13.40
CA GLN A 26 19.42 -21.94 -14.10
C GLN A 26 20.09 -22.67 -15.27
N TYR A 27 20.16 -24.00 -15.25
CA TYR A 27 20.97 -24.77 -16.20
C TYR A 27 20.19 -25.82 -17.01
N ASP A 28 19.00 -26.24 -16.58
CA ASP A 28 18.17 -27.20 -17.32
C ASP A 28 17.15 -26.47 -18.22
N ASP A 29 17.38 -26.50 -19.54
CA ASP A 29 16.47 -25.92 -20.52
C ASP A 29 15.07 -26.57 -20.48
N LYS A 30 14.93 -27.82 -19.99
CA LYS A 30 13.60 -28.44 -19.80
C LYS A 30 12.75 -27.69 -18.78
N LEU A 31 13.38 -26.98 -17.85
CA LEU A 31 12.73 -26.16 -16.83
C LEU A 31 12.47 -24.72 -17.29
N HIS A 32 12.82 -24.38 -18.54
CA HIS A 32 12.44 -23.10 -19.12
C HIS A 32 10.90 -22.99 -19.18
N LEU A 33 10.35 -21.81 -18.85
CA LEU A 33 8.89 -21.59 -18.82
C LEU A 33 8.16 -21.99 -20.11
N ARG A 34 8.72 -21.71 -21.29
CA ARG A 34 8.19 -22.21 -22.58
C ARG A 34 7.91 -23.71 -22.63
N ASN A 35 8.70 -24.52 -21.93
CA ASN A 35 8.52 -25.97 -21.86
C ASN A 35 7.53 -26.34 -20.75
N LEU A 36 7.67 -25.72 -19.57
CA LEU A 36 6.79 -25.97 -18.42
C LEU A 36 5.33 -25.54 -18.67
N CYS A 37 5.10 -24.53 -19.51
CA CYS A 37 3.76 -24.06 -19.85
C CYS A 37 3.04 -24.95 -20.87
N ASN A 38 3.75 -25.86 -21.55
CA ASN A 38 3.14 -26.86 -22.44
C ASN A 38 2.50 -28.04 -21.66
N ASP A 39 2.85 -28.22 -20.39
CA ASP A 39 2.20 -29.19 -19.52
C ASP A 39 0.87 -28.63 -18.99
N SER A 40 -0.21 -28.94 -19.69
CA SER A 40 -1.56 -28.52 -19.32
C SER A 40 -1.99 -28.96 -17.91
N SER A 41 -1.51 -30.11 -17.43
CA SER A 41 -1.83 -30.60 -16.08
C SER A 41 -1.13 -29.76 -15.02
N ARG A 42 0.15 -29.42 -15.25
CA ARG A 42 0.88 -28.48 -14.40
C ARG A 42 0.20 -27.12 -14.38
N CYS A 43 -0.12 -26.55 -15.54
CA CYS A 43 -0.75 -25.23 -15.62
C CYS A 43 -2.10 -25.19 -14.88
N ALA A 44 -2.93 -26.21 -15.04
CA ALA A 44 -4.20 -26.33 -14.32
C ALA A 44 -4.01 -26.46 -12.80
N GLY A 45 -2.96 -27.15 -12.35
CA GLY A 45 -2.60 -27.28 -10.94
C GLY A 45 -1.95 -26.04 -10.32
N LEU A 46 -1.47 -25.10 -11.13
CA LEU A 46 -0.88 -23.83 -10.68
C LEU A 46 -1.88 -22.67 -10.86
N THR A 47 -3.11 -22.91 -10.40
CA THR A 47 -4.20 -21.93 -10.36
C THR A 47 -4.90 -22.03 -9.01
N ALA A 48 -5.17 -20.88 -8.37
CA ALA A 48 -5.99 -20.80 -7.17
C ALA A 48 -7.20 -19.89 -7.41
N VAL A 49 -8.34 -20.23 -6.81
CA VAL A 49 -9.59 -19.50 -6.98
C VAL A 49 -10.21 -19.21 -5.63
N HIS A 50 -10.50 -17.93 -5.38
CA HIS A 50 -11.33 -17.50 -4.27
C HIS A 50 -12.68 -17.02 -4.81
N MET A 51 -13.76 -17.49 -4.19
CA MET A 51 -15.14 -17.12 -4.53
C MET A 51 -15.79 -16.46 -3.31
N SER A 52 -16.27 -15.25 -3.51
CA SER A 52 -16.92 -14.44 -2.46
C SER A 52 -18.40 -14.24 -2.76
N GLU A 53 -19.10 -13.59 -1.84
CA GLU A 53 -20.50 -13.20 -2.02
C GLU A 53 -20.73 -12.38 -3.30
N GLY A 54 -21.90 -12.58 -3.92
CA GLY A 54 -22.28 -11.91 -5.16
C GLY A 54 -21.58 -12.44 -6.41
N PHE A 55 -21.08 -13.68 -6.39
CA PHE A 55 -20.34 -14.31 -7.50
C PHE A 55 -19.03 -13.59 -7.87
N ARG A 56 -18.46 -12.83 -6.92
CA ARG A 56 -17.14 -12.22 -7.11
C ARG A 56 -16.08 -13.31 -7.05
N LYS A 57 -15.16 -13.27 -8.00
CA LYS A 57 -14.12 -14.27 -8.20
C LYS A 57 -12.76 -13.60 -8.26
N ILE A 58 -11.79 -14.19 -7.58
CA ILE A 58 -10.36 -13.89 -7.76
C ILE A 58 -9.72 -15.16 -8.29
N ILE A 59 -9.09 -15.07 -9.46
CA ILE A 59 -8.30 -16.15 -10.06
C ILE A 59 -6.84 -15.73 -9.98
N LEU A 60 -6.02 -16.54 -9.35
CA LEU A 60 -4.57 -16.45 -9.42
C LEU A 60 -4.06 -17.55 -10.37
N ASP A 61 -3.50 -17.17 -11.51
CA ASP A 61 -2.68 -18.03 -12.36
C ASP A 61 -1.21 -17.73 -12.05
N TYR A 62 -0.50 -18.73 -11.55
CA TYR A 62 0.93 -18.67 -11.26
C TYR A 62 1.72 -19.73 -12.02
N SER A 63 1.15 -20.24 -13.12
CA SER A 63 1.78 -21.25 -14.00
C SER A 63 3.06 -20.74 -14.69
N ARG A 64 3.17 -19.41 -14.85
CA ARG A 64 4.34 -18.71 -15.42
C ARG A 64 5.38 -18.35 -14.36
N GLN A 65 5.39 -19.04 -13.22
CA GLN A 65 6.48 -19.02 -12.25
C GLN A 65 7.46 -20.15 -12.53
N GLN A 66 8.75 -19.91 -12.26
CA GLN A 66 9.81 -20.93 -12.39
C GLN A 66 9.74 -21.93 -11.23
N VAL A 67 8.66 -22.71 -11.20
CA VAL A 67 8.36 -23.73 -10.19
C VAL A 67 7.73 -24.96 -10.85
N THR A 68 8.01 -26.14 -10.32
CA THR A 68 7.24 -27.37 -10.61
C THR A 68 6.28 -27.67 -9.47
N GLY A 69 5.46 -28.72 -9.60
CA GLY A 69 4.65 -29.21 -8.47
C GLY A 69 5.53 -29.62 -7.28
N GLU A 70 6.68 -30.25 -7.53
CA GLU A 70 7.66 -30.59 -6.51
C GLU A 70 8.27 -29.35 -5.84
N THR A 71 8.61 -28.31 -6.62
CA THR A 71 9.08 -27.04 -6.05
C THR A 71 8.03 -26.40 -5.13
N MET A 72 6.75 -26.47 -5.51
CA MET A 72 5.66 -25.95 -4.66
C MET A 72 5.52 -26.75 -3.37
N GLU A 73 5.62 -28.09 -3.41
CA GLU A 73 5.62 -28.92 -2.21
C GLU A 73 6.81 -28.59 -1.29
N MET A 74 8.01 -28.38 -1.83
CA MET A 74 9.16 -27.91 -1.05
C MET A 74 8.94 -26.54 -0.40
N LEU A 75 8.23 -25.62 -1.07
CA LEU A 75 7.87 -24.31 -0.51
C LEU A 75 6.84 -24.45 0.62
N PHE A 76 5.87 -25.35 0.50
CA PHE A 76 4.94 -25.65 1.59
C PHE A 76 5.66 -26.30 2.77
N ASP A 77 6.56 -27.26 2.52
CA ASP A 77 7.39 -27.89 3.55
C ASP A 77 8.26 -26.85 4.27
N LEU A 78 8.79 -25.85 3.56
CA LEU A 78 9.50 -24.73 4.18
C LEU A 78 8.59 -23.93 5.12
N ALA A 79 7.37 -23.61 4.68
CA ALA A 79 6.40 -22.87 5.50
C ALA A 79 6.04 -23.62 6.79
N ASP A 80 5.82 -24.93 6.68
CA ASP A 80 5.55 -25.80 7.82
C ASP A 80 6.76 -25.86 8.75
N ALA A 81 7.97 -26.02 8.21
CA ALA A 81 9.21 -26.12 8.99
C ALA A 81 9.54 -24.86 9.81
N VAL A 82 9.17 -23.66 9.32
CA VAL A 82 9.39 -22.39 10.03
C VAL A 82 8.25 -22.02 11.00
N GLY A 83 7.23 -22.89 11.12
CA GLY A 83 6.07 -22.68 11.98
C GLY A 83 5.16 -21.55 11.48
N PHE A 84 4.86 -21.53 10.18
CA PHE A 84 4.01 -20.50 9.57
C PHE A 84 2.59 -20.49 10.20
N ALA A 85 1.98 -21.66 10.40
CA ALA A 85 0.62 -21.77 10.93
C ALA A 85 0.50 -21.17 12.34
N GLU A 86 1.48 -21.39 13.21
CA GLU A 86 1.51 -20.81 14.55
C GLU A 86 1.63 -19.29 14.51
N ARG A 87 2.41 -18.74 13.57
CA ARG A 87 2.54 -17.28 13.40
C ARG A 87 1.27 -16.66 12.84
N GLN A 88 0.62 -17.34 11.90
CA GLN A 88 -0.66 -16.92 11.36
C GLN A 88 -1.73 -16.89 12.46
N GLU A 89 -1.76 -17.89 13.34
CA GLU A 89 -2.71 -17.92 14.45
C GLU A 89 -2.38 -16.87 15.52
N ALA A 90 -1.10 -16.67 15.85
CA ALA A 90 -0.66 -15.58 16.74
C ALA A 90 -1.06 -14.20 16.18
N PHE A 91 -0.95 -14.03 14.87
CA PHE A 91 -1.43 -12.82 14.18
C PHE A 91 -2.96 -12.69 14.23
N ARG A 92 -3.69 -13.79 13.98
CA ARG A 92 -5.17 -13.82 14.04
C ARG A 92 -5.70 -13.44 15.42
N THR A 93 -5.12 -14.02 16.47
CA THR A 93 -5.57 -13.91 17.86
C THR A 93 -5.06 -12.65 18.57
N GLY A 94 -4.18 -11.89 17.93
CA GLY A 94 -3.72 -10.62 18.43
C GLY A 94 -2.60 -10.72 19.47
N GLU A 95 -1.79 -11.76 19.40
CA GLU A 95 -0.55 -11.84 20.14
C GLU A 95 0.39 -10.67 19.77
N ARG A 96 1.35 -10.40 20.65
CA ARG A 96 2.32 -9.30 20.49
C ARG A 96 3.45 -9.68 19.53
N ILE A 97 3.10 -9.92 18.27
CA ILE A 97 4.02 -10.38 17.22
C ILE A 97 4.99 -9.28 16.74
N ASN A 98 4.69 -8.00 16.99
CA ASN A 98 5.67 -6.92 16.84
C ASN A 98 6.54 -6.87 18.10
N THR A 99 7.50 -7.79 18.18
CA THR A 99 8.30 -8.03 19.39
C THR A 99 9.28 -6.91 19.71
N THR A 100 9.80 -6.20 18.69
CA THR A 100 10.77 -5.11 18.88
C THR A 100 10.15 -3.86 19.49
N GLU A 101 8.84 -3.68 19.33
CA GLU A 101 8.07 -2.60 19.96
C GLU A 101 7.10 -3.07 21.05
N ASP A 102 7.03 -4.38 21.32
CA ASP A 102 6.11 -5.01 22.26
C ASP A 102 4.62 -4.65 21.98
N LYS A 103 4.20 -4.82 20.73
CA LYS A 103 2.84 -4.46 20.25
C LYS A 103 2.13 -5.62 19.57
N ALA A 104 0.80 -5.63 19.69
CA ALA A 104 -0.06 -6.42 18.83
C ALA A 104 -0.15 -5.81 17.43
N VAL A 105 -0.55 -6.62 16.45
CA VAL A 105 -0.78 -6.20 15.07
C VAL A 105 -2.19 -6.63 14.69
N LEU A 106 -3.12 -5.68 14.62
CA LEU A 106 -4.56 -5.96 14.61
C LEU A 106 -5.31 -5.25 13.47
N HIS A 107 -4.65 -4.99 12.34
CA HIS A 107 -5.28 -4.25 11.25
C HIS A 107 -6.45 -5.01 10.60
N HIS A 108 -6.46 -6.35 10.64
CA HIS A 108 -7.61 -7.19 10.27
C HIS A 108 -8.83 -6.95 11.17
N MET A 109 -8.63 -6.61 12.46
CA MET A 109 -9.77 -6.27 13.33
C MET A 109 -10.47 -4.97 12.91
N LEU A 110 -9.76 -4.06 12.23
CA LEU A 110 -10.33 -2.81 11.72
C LEU A 110 -11.35 -3.02 10.60
N ARG A 111 -11.48 -4.23 10.05
CA ARG A 111 -12.43 -4.59 8.99
C ARG A 111 -13.45 -5.68 9.36
N MET A 112 -13.33 -6.27 10.55
CA MET A 112 -14.32 -7.23 11.07
C MET A 112 -15.74 -6.61 11.18
N PRO A 113 -16.80 -7.39 10.93
CA PRO A 113 -18.18 -6.94 11.02
C PRO A 113 -18.66 -6.81 12.47
N LYS A 114 -19.74 -6.05 12.65
CA LYS A 114 -20.31 -5.81 13.98
C LYS A 114 -20.89 -7.10 14.54
N GLY A 115 -20.53 -7.43 15.78
CA GLY A 115 -20.99 -8.65 16.44
C GLY A 115 -20.28 -9.92 15.95
N TYR A 116 -19.15 -9.80 15.25
CA TYR A 116 -18.29 -10.94 14.93
C TYR A 116 -17.91 -11.70 16.21
N LEU A 117 -18.07 -13.02 16.19
CA LEU A 117 -17.74 -13.91 17.30
C LEU A 117 -16.52 -14.74 16.91
N PHE A 118 -15.44 -14.60 17.68
CA PHE A 118 -14.28 -15.48 17.54
C PHE A 118 -14.68 -16.92 17.90
N SER A 119 -14.32 -17.88 17.04
CA SER A 119 -14.52 -19.30 17.34
C SER A 119 -13.50 -19.73 18.40
N GLY A 120 -13.93 -20.05 19.64
CA GLY A 120 -13.02 -20.68 20.63
C GLY A 120 -13.13 -20.30 22.11
N GLY A 121 -13.91 -19.29 22.52
CA GLY A 121 -14.13 -18.98 23.95
C GLY A 121 -13.91 -17.51 24.33
N SER A 122 -13.91 -17.19 25.64
CA SER A 122 -14.00 -15.82 26.18
C SER A 122 -12.81 -14.91 25.78
N HIS A 123 -13.04 -13.98 24.84
CA HIS A 123 -12.06 -12.98 24.40
C HIS A 123 -12.43 -11.57 24.83
N GLY A 124 -12.68 -11.35 26.12
CA GLY A 124 -13.13 -10.04 26.63
C GLY A 124 -12.23 -8.84 26.30
N LEU A 125 -10.97 -9.04 25.87
CA LEU A 125 -10.13 -7.96 25.33
C LEU A 125 -10.41 -7.70 23.84
N ALA A 126 -10.53 -8.75 23.01
CA ALA A 126 -10.83 -8.62 21.60
C ALA A 126 -12.23 -8.04 21.37
N ASP A 127 -13.22 -8.47 22.17
CA ASP A 127 -14.59 -7.93 22.13
C ASP A 127 -14.60 -6.42 22.44
N LYS A 128 -13.88 -5.99 23.48
CA LYS A 128 -13.75 -4.56 23.82
C LYS A 128 -13.07 -3.76 22.71
N ILE A 129 -12.01 -4.30 22.11
CA ILE A 129 -11.32 -3.65 20.99
C ILE A 129 -12.29 -3.50 19.81
N LEU A 130 -13.06 -4.54 19.48
CA LEU A 130 -14.03 -4.51 18.40
C LEU A 130 -15.16 -3.50 18.68
N GLU A 131 -15.69 -3.46 19.91
CA GLU A 131 -16.67 -2.45 20.35
C GLU A 131 -16.12 -1.02 20.20
N GLU A 132 -14.87 -0.76 20.59
CA GLU A 132 -14.22 0.52 20.39
C GLU A 132 -14.06 0.86 18.90
N ILE A 133 -13.68 -0.12 18.07
CA ILE A 133 -13.55 0.04 16.62
C ILE A 133 -14.88 0.46 16.01
N HIS A 134 -15.97 -0.24 16.35
CA HIS A 134 -17.30 0.10 15.86
C HIS A 134 -17.80 1.44 16.38
N THR A 135 -17.47 1.81 17.62
CA THR A 135 -17.79 3.14 18.15
C THR A 135 -17.16 4.25 17.32
N VAL A 136 -15.89 4.10 16.94
CA VAL A 136 -15.19 5.09 16.09
C VAL A 136 -15.76 5.08 14.67
N ARG A 137 -16.07 3.91 14.10
CA ARG A 137 -16.71 3.81 12.78
C ARG A 137 -18.08 4.50 12.76
N ASP A 138 -18.91 4.27 13.78
CA ASP A 138 -20.22 4.91 13.93
C ASP A 138 -20.05 6.43 14.00
N GLN A 139 -19.04 6.94 14.73
CA GLN A 139 -18.70 8.37 14.75
C GLN A 139 -18.31 8.90 13.37
N VAL A 140 -17.47 8.18 12.62
CA VAL A 140 -17.05 8.55 11.26
C VAL A 140 -18.26 8.62 10.33
N VAL A 141 -19.13 7.62 10.35
CA VAL A 141 -20.35 7.57 9.52
C VAL A 141 -21.23 8.77 9.84
N ILE A 142 -21.59 8.98 11.12
CA ILE A 142 -22.43 10.08 11.57
C ILE A 142 -21.86 11.44 11.13
N PHE A 143 -20.56 11.68 11.35
CA PHE A 143 -19.94 12.94 10.97
C PHE A 143 -19.92 13.13 9.45
N SER A 144 -19.56 12.09 8.70
CA SER A 144 -19.52 12.15 7.24
C SER A 144 -20.90 12.41 6.62
N GLU A 145 -21.97 11.80 7.17
CA GLU A 145 -23.34 12.02 6.75
C GLU A 145 -23.84 13.43 7.08
N GLN A 146 -23.48 13.96 8.27
CA GLN A 146 -23.79 15.34 8.63
C GLN A 146 -23.14 16.34 7.65
N VAL A 147 -21.88 16.12 7.27
CA VAL A 147 -21.19 16.97 6.29
C VAL A 147 -21.81 16.82 4.90
N ARG A 148 -22.06 15.59 4.44
CA ARG A 148 -22.61 15.31 3.11
C ARG A 148 -24.05 15.80 2.92
N SER A 149 -24.88 15.70 3.96
CA SER A 149 -26.27 16.18 3.95
C SER A 149 -26.41 17.70 4.05
N GLY A 150 -25.33 18.42 4.40
CA GLY A 150 -25.39 19.85 4.70
C GLY A 150 -25.95 20.17 6.09
N THR A 151 -26.05 19.19 6.99
CA THR A 151 -26.36 19.43 8.41
C THR A 151 -25.17 20.11 9.11
N HIS A 152 -23.95 19.69 8.77
CA HIS A 152 -22.70 20.35 9.16
C HIS A 152 -22.21 21.24 8.01
N LEU A 153 -22.49 22.53 8.13
CA LEU A 153 -22.08 23.56 7.18
C LEU A 153 -20.77 24.23 7.61
N GLY A 154 -20.07 24.80 6.64
CA GLY A 154 -18.95 25.70 6.88
C GLY A 154 -19.36 26.95 7.66
N ILE A 155 -18.38 27.73 8.10
CA ILE A 155 -18.61 28.91 8.95
C ILE A 155 -19.44 30.00 8.26
N THR A 156 -19.45 30.03 6.92
CA THR A 156 -20.27 30.94 6.12
C THR A 156 -21.66 30.39 5.80
N GLY A 157 -21.99 29.18 6.26
CA GLY A 157 -23.25 28.49 5.97
C GLY A 157 -23.25 27.73 4.64
N LYS A 158 -22.14 27.69 3.90
CA LYS A 158 -22.03 26.87 2.68
C LYS A 158 -21.77 25.40 2.99
N PRO A 159 -22.23 24.46 2.15
CA PRO A 159 -21.89 23.05 2.26
C PRO A 159 -20.38 22.81 2.08
N LEU A 160 -19.81 21.91 2.88
CA LEU A 160 -18.41 21.50 2.72
C LEU A 160 -18.34 20.38 1.68
N LYS A 161 -17.91 20.73 0.46
CA LYS A 161 -17.82 19.82 -0.69
C LYS A 161 -16.41 19.31 -0.96
N THR A 162 -15.41 20.05 -0.49
CA THR A 162 -13.99 19.72 -0.68
C THR A 162 -13.39 19.18 0.61
N THR A 163 -12.74 18.03 0.53
CA THR A 163 -11.97 17.44 1.63
C THR A 163 -10.48 17.61 1.33
N LEU A 164 -9.77 18.37 2.16
CA LEU A 164 -8.31 18.46 2.11
C LEU A 164 -7.70 17.54 3.17
N VAL A 165 -7.18 16.40 2.74
CA VAL A 165 -6.48 15.44 3.60
C VAL A 165 -5.05 15.93 3.82
N VAL A 166 -4.69 16.20 5.07
CA VAL A 166 -3.38 16.71 5.44
C VAL A 166 -2.64 15.66 6.25
N THR A 167 -1.48 15.25 5.78
CA THR A 167 -0.62 14.28 6.46
C THR A 167 0.85 14.54 6.14
N CYS A 168 1.75 13.68 6.61
CA CYS A 168 3.14 13.63 6.21
C CYS A 168 3.55 12.16 6.06
N GLY A 169 4.47 11.89 5.13
CA GLY A 169 4.93 10.53 4.88
C GLY A 169 3.89 9.66 4.17
N GLY A 170 3.97 8.35 4.39
CA GLY A 170 3.27 7.34 3.58
C GLY A 170 1.76 7.18 3.83
N MET A 171 1.20 7.70 4.92
CA MET A 171 -0.20 7.36 5.29
C MET A 171 -1.24 7.79 4.25
N HIS A 172 -0.98 8.85 3.47
CA HIS A 172 -1.88 9.22 2.36
C HIS A 172 -1.96 8.16 1.27
N LEU A 173 -0.92 7.34 1.05
CA LEU A 173 -0.82 6.46 -0.12
C LEU A 173 -1.95 5.43 -0.15
N GLY A 174 -2.35 4.89 1.01
CA GLY A 174 -3.50 3.98 1.08
C GLY A 174 -4.83 4.70 0.79
N ILE A 175 -5.00 5.91 1.31
CA ILE A 175 -6.22 6.72 1.11
C ILE A 175 -6.33 7.16 -0.36
N GLU A 176 -5.24 7.63 -0.95
CA GLU A 176 -5.16 8.05 -2.35
C GLU A 176 -5.35 6.84 -3.28
N PHE A 177 -4.77 5.69 -2.97
CA PHE A 177 -5.05 4.44 -3.68
C PHE A 177 -6.55 4.12 -3.72
N VAL A 178 -7.21 4.00 -2.56
CA VAL A 178 -8.64 3.66 -2.52
C VAL A 178 -9.47 4.73 -3.20
N SER A 179 -9.15 6.01 -2.98
CA SER A 179 -9.84 7.12 -3.61
C SER A 179 -9.77 7.06 -5.13
N GLU A 180 -8.59 6.80 -5.69
CA GLU A 180 -8.41 6.72 -7.14
C GLU A 180 -9.03 5.47 -7.75
N ALA A 181 -8.97 4.34 -7.04
CA ALA A 181 -9.57 3.08 -7.48
C ALA A 181 -11.09 3.18 -7.61
N LEU A 182 -11.74 3.98 -6.77
CA LEU A 182 -13.20 4.18 -6.77
C LEU A 182 -13.67 5.35 -7.63
N SER A 183 -12.77 6.22 -8.08
CA SER A 183 -13.11 7.47 -8.76
C SER A 183 -13.99 7.29 -10.01
N ALA A 184 -13.83 6.16 -10.72
CA ALA A 184 -14.56 5.86 -11.94
C ALA A 184 -15.65 4.79 -11.78
N ASP A 185 -15.74 4.11 -10.63
CA ASP A 185 -16.86 3.20 -10.33
C ASP A 185 -18.18 3.97 -10.39
N VAL A 186 -19.24 3.37 -10.97
CA VAL A 186 -20.49 4.09 -11.22
C VAL A 186 -21.15 4.53 -9.91
N THR A 187 -21.28 3.63 -8.95
CA THR A 187 -21.96 3.90 -7.67
C THR A 187 -21.15 4.88 -6.83
N ALA A 188 -19.83 4.71 -6.77
CA ALA A 188 -18.95 5.60 -6.05
C ALA A 188 -18.88 7.00 -6.67
N ALA A 189 -18.82 7.11 -8.00
CA ALA A 189 -18.83 8.38 -8.70
C ALA A 189 -20.13 9.16 -8.47
N GLU A 190 -21.29 8.49 -8.49
CA GLU A 190 -22.58 9.09 -8.15
C GLU A 190 -22.61 9.58 -6.69
N ALA A 191 -22.12 8.76 -5.75
CA ALA A 191 -22.02 9.18 -4.35
C ALA A 191 -21.04 10.35 -4.13
N ALA A 192 -20.07 10.53 -5.02
CA ALA A 192 -19.08 11.59 -5.00
C ALA A 192 -19.48 12.84 -5.79
N GLU A 193 -20.65 12.87 -6.42
CA GLU A 193 -21.05 13.97 -7.30
C GLU A 193 -20.98 15.33 -6.58
N GLY A 194 -20.29 16.29 -7.21
CA GLY A 194 -20.08 17.63 -6.65
C GLY A 194 -19.15 17.70 -5.44
N ARG A 195 -18.43 16.63 -5.11
CA ARG A 195 -17.45 16.57 -4.02
C ARG A 195 -16.05 16.30 -4.56
N SER A 196 -15.04 16.84 -3.88
CA SER A 196 -13.64 16.62 -4.24
C SER A 196 -12.80 16.27 -3.02
N ILE A 197 -11.74 15.52 -3.26
CA ILE A 197 -10.74 15.15 -2.26
C ILE A 197 -9.35 15.50 -2.79
N HIS A 198 -8.54 16.13 -1.94
CA HIS A 198 -7.18 16.57 -2.27
C HIS A 198 -6.23 16.16 -1.14
N PHE A 199 -4.96 15.97 -1.47
CA PHE A 199 -3.95 15.48 -0.54
C PHE A 199 -2.81 16.51 -0.42
N LEU A 200 -2.51 16.93 0.81
CA LEU A 200 -1.31 17.67 1.17
C LEU A 200 -0.43 16.77 2.02
N SER A 201 0.66 16.28 1.44
CA SER A 201 1.52 15.27 2.08
C SER A 201 2.98 15.68 2.16
N ASN A 202 3.48 16.49 1.22
CA ASN A 202 4.86 16.94 1.20
C ASN A 202 5.02 18.22 2.05
N VAL A 203 6.17 18.35 2.71
CA VAL A 203 6.54 19.55 3.48
C VAL A 203 7.03 20.70 2.59
N ASP A 204 7.31 20.41 1.32
CA ASP A 204 7.61 21.42 0.31
C ASP A 204 6.44 22.43 0.19
N PRO A 205 6.67 23.74 0.40
CA PRO A 205 5.62 24.74 0.27
C PRO A 205 4.96 24.79 -1.11
N VAL A 206 5.59 24.26 -2.16
CA VAL A 206 4.98 24.10 -3.49
C VAL A 206 3.75 23.19 -3.43
N ASP A 207 3.78 22.11 -2.64
CA ASP A 207 2.61 21.22 -2.48
C ASP A 207 1.45 21.98 -1.82
N THR A 208 1.72 22.75 -0.75
CA THR A 208 0.70 23.62 -0.16
C THR A 208 0.12 24.59 -1.18
N PHE A 209 0.97 25.24 -2.00
CA PHE A 209 0.52 26.18 -3.02
C PHE A 209 -0.33 25.52 -4.11
N GLN A 210 0.13 24.41 -4.68
CA GLN A 210 -0.57 23.70 -5.76
C GLN A 210 -1.89 23.11 -5.28
N THR A 211 -1.88 22.49 -4.09
CA THR A 211 -3.03 21.83 -3.52
C THR A 211 -4.09 22.83 -3.06
N THR A 212 -3.72 23.95 -2.44
CA THR A 212 -4.68 24.92 -1.89
C THR A 212 -5.01 26.10 -2.81
N GLY A 213 -4.23 26.32 -3.87
CA GLY A 213 -4.30 27.53 -4.70
C GLY A 213 -5.63 27.74 -5.44
N HIS A 214 -6.37 26.65 -5.69
CA HIS A 214 -7.62 26.64 -6.45
C HIS A 214 -8.85 26.25 -5.61
N LEU A 215 -8.68 25.97 -4.30
CA LEU A 215 -9.78 25.53 -3.43
C LEU A 215 -10.58 26.71 -2.90
N ASP A 216 -11.91 26.56 -2.81
CA ASP A 216 -12.77 27.50 -2.10
C ASP A 216 -12.67 27.24 -0.58
N PRO A 217 -12.10 28.15 0.23
CA PRO A 217 -11.98 28.00 1.67
C PRO A 217 -13.35 27.88 2.38
N GLU A 218 -14.43 28.42 1.81
CA GLU A 218 -15.77 28.35 2.40
C GLU A 218 -16.44 26.99 2.25
N GLU A 219 -16.03 26.20 1.25
CA GLU A 219 -16.53 24.85 0.98
C GLU A 219 -15.51 23.74 1.33
N THR A 220 -14.38 24.09 1.94
CA THR A 220 -13.29 23.15 2.26
C THR A 220 -13.29 22.70 3.73
N LEU A 221 -13.28 21.38 3.95
CA LEU A 221 -13.01 20.72 5.23
C LEU A 221 -11.58 20.17 5.23
N ILE A 222 -10.77 20.57 6.20
CA ILE A 222 -9.44 20.00 6.45
C ILE A 222 -9.59 18.77 7.34
N VAL A 223 -9.00 17.65 6.91
CA VAL A 223 -8.89 16.41 7.70
C VAL A 223 -7.41 16.13 7.94
N ILE A 224 -6.93 16.36 9.17
CA ILE A 224 -5.55 16.09 9.55
C ILE A 224 -5.42 14.63 9.96
N VAL A 225 -4.64 13.83 9.25
CA VAL A 225 -4.40 12.41 9.55
C VAL A 225 -2.96 12.25 10.02
N SER A 226 -2.79 11.97 11.31
CA SER A 226 -1.47 11.83 11.93
C SER A 226 -1.53 10.95 13.17
N LYS A 227 -0.67 9.93 13.24
CA LYS A 227 -0.61 9.05 14.41
C LYS A 227 -0.02 9.75 15.63
N GLU A 228 1.13 10.40 15.47
CA GLU A 228 1.94 10.94 16.58
C GLU A 228 2.07 12.47 16.58
N PHE A 229 1.57 13.15 15.54
CA PHE A 229 1.75 14.58 15.29
C PHE A 229 3.22 14.98 15.33
N ASP A 230 4.02 14.34 14.48
CA ASP A 230 5.43 14.67 14.37
C ASP A 230 5.64 16.10 13.83
N SER A 231 6.91 16.53 13.78
CA SER A 231 7.20 17.91 13.41
C SER A 231 6.91 18.27 11.95
N GLY A 232 6.87 17.29 11.04
CA GLY A 232 6.51 17.49 9.64
C GLY A 232 4.99 17.56 9.48
N GLU A 233 4.27 16.59 10.04
CA GLU A 233 2.80 16.54 10.06
C GLU A 233 2.22 17.82 10.69
N THR A 234 2.81 18.26 11.81
CA THR A 234 2.41 19.49 12.48
C THR A 234 2.63 20.73 11.61
N LEU A 235 3.69 20.76 10.79
CA LEU A 235 3.95 21.89 9.90
C LEU A 235 2.93 21.94 8.76
N ASN A 236 2.64 20.82 8.11
CA ASN A 236 1.62 20.74 7.06
C ASN A 236 0.23 21.12 7.59
N ALA A 237 -0.15 20.58 8.75
CA ALA A 237 -1.39 20.92 9.44
C ALA A 237 -1.49 22.44 9.68
N ARG A 238 -0.44 23.04 10.26
CA ARG A 238 -0.41 24.50 10.51
C ARG A 238 -0.43 25.32 9.22
N SER A 239 0.23 24.88 8.16
CA SER A 239 0.22 25.56 6.86
C SER A 239 -1.17 25.56 6.24
N ALA A 240 -1.84 24.41 6.20
CA ALA A 240 -3.20 24.29 5.69
C ALA A 240 -4.21 25.07 6.55
N MET A 241 -4.14 24.94 7.88
CA MET A 241 -4.99 25.70 8.79
C MET A 241 -4.78 27.21 8.63
N LYS A 242 -3.52 27.66 8.53
CA LYS A 242 -3.20 29.08 8.31
C LYS A 242 -3.79 29.59 6.99
N TRP A 243 -3.65 28.83 5.90
CA TRP A 243 -4.29 29.18 4.62
C TRP A 243 -5.80 29.36 4.80
N LEU A 244 -6.47 28.36 5.37
CA LEU A 244 -7.92 28.36 5.57
C LEU A 244 -8.38 29.55 6.43
N ILE A 245 -7.78 29.74 7.60
CA ILE A 245 -8.12 30.80 8.56
C ILE A 245 -7.92 32.18 7.91
N GLN A 246 -6.77 32.41 7.28
CA GLN A 246 -6.47 33.69 6.64
C GLN A 246 -7.42 34.02 5.49
N ARG A 247 -7.91 33.00 4.79
CA ARG A 247 -8.88 33.19 3.71
C ARG A 247 -10.29 33.46 4.25
N LEU A 248 -10.77 32.69 5.22
CA LEU A 248 -12.10 32.86 5.81
C LEU A 248 -12.25 34.14 6.65
N MET A 249 -11.19 34.60 7.32
CA MET A 249 -11.22 35.90 8.01
C MET A 249 -11.39 37.08 7.06
N LYS A 250 -11.17 36.92 5.74
CA LYS A 250 -11.46 37.95 4.74
C LYS A 250 -12.92 37.96 4.31
N THR A 251 -13.68 36.90 4.57
CA THR A 251 -15.09 36.77 4.14
C THR A 251 -16.08 37.14 5.24
N GLY A 252 -15.65 37.23 6.50
CA GLY A 252 -16.49 37.68 7.61
C GLY A 252 -15.75 37.85 8.94
N ASN A 253 -16.46 38.33 9.96
CA ASN A 253 -15.92 38.55 11.30
C ASN A 253 -16.02 37.27 12.15
N TYR A 254 -15.10 36.34 11.92
CA TYR A 254 -15.03 35.06 12.64
C TYR A 254 -13.78 34.97 13.51
N THR A 255 -13.89 34.29 14.64
CA THR A 255 -12.70 33.91 15.42
C THR A 255 -12.03 32.68 14.80
N GLU A 256 -10.72 32.52 15.06
CA GLU A 256 -9.98 31.31 14.67
C GLU A 256 -10.63 30.04 15.22
N SER A 257 -11.07 30.08 16.49
CA SER A 257 -11.75 28.94 17.12
C SER A 257 -13.08 28.56 16.45
N GLN A 258 -13.84 29.54 15.96
CA GLN A 258 -15.08 29.29 15.22
C GLN A 258 -14.80 28.64 13.86
N ILE A 259 -13.78 29.11 13.14
CA ILE A 259 -13.35 28.54 11.87
C ILE A 259 -12.90 27.09 12.06
N ILE A 260 -11.99 26.85 13.01
CA ILE A 260 -11.45 25.51 13.30
C ILE A 260 -12.57 24.54 13.66
N ALA A 261 -13.53 24.96 14.48
CA ALA A 261 -14.64 24.10 14.88
C ALA A 261 -15.54 23.64 13.72
N LYS A 262 -15.61 24.41 12.62
CA LYS A 262 -16.44 24.11 11.45
C LYS A 262 -15.66 23.45 10.31
N HIS A 263 -14.38 23.76 10.15
CA HIS A 263 -13.60 23.39 8.96
C HIS A 263 -12.41 22.48 9.24
N VAL A 264 -12.20 22.02 10.48
CA VAL A 264 -11.07 21.15 10.81
C VAL A 264 -11.54 19.93 11.60
N ALA A 265 -11.13 18.76 11.12
CA ALA A 265 -11.21 17.48 11.80
C ALA A 265 -9.82 16.83 11.88
N ALA A 266 -9.63 15.92 12.82
CA ALA A 266 -8.38 15.18 12.95
C ALA A 266 -8.60 13.70 13.23
N VAL A 267 -7.69 12.88 12.72
CA VAL A 267 -7.52 11.48 13.10
C VAL A 267 -6.20 11.37 13.84
N ALA A 268 -6.22 10.84 15.07
CA ALA A 268 -5.05 10.82 15.93
C ALA A 268 -5.01 9.62 16.88
N CYS A 269 -3.80 9.21 17.27
CA CYS A 269 -3.61 8.31 18.40
C CYS A 269 -3.83 9.07 19.72
N ILE A 270 -4.82 8.67 20.52
CA ILE A 270 -5.21 9.39 21.75
C ILE A 270 -4.88 8.53 22.97
N ASN A 271 -3.70 8.78 23.56
CA ASN A 271 -3.18 7.97 24.68
C ASN A 271 -3.17 8.71 26.03
N SER A 272 -3.56 10.00 26.08
CA SER A 272 -3.47 10.83 27.29
C SER A 272 -4.51 11.96 27.33
N ASN A 273 -4.40 12.86 28.31
CA ASN A 273 -5.31 14.00 28.50
C ASN A 273 -5.45 14.83 27.20
N PHE A 274 -6.68 14.89 26.69
CA PHE A 274 -7.06 15.54 25.45
C PHE A 274 -6.50 16.97 25.26
N SER A 275 -6.58 17.83 26.29
CA SER A 275 -6.12 19.23 26.15
C SER A 275 -4.62 19.37 25.94
N LYS A 276 -3.85 18.32 26.29
CA LYS A 276 -2.40 18.25 26.07
C LYS A 276 -2.03 17.54 24.77
N SER A 277 -2.98 16.91 24.09
CA SER A 277 -2.75 16.28 22.79
C SER A 277 -2.50 17.34 21.71
N ALA A 278 -1.76 16.99 20.67
CA ALA A 278 -1.47 17.91 19.56
C ALA A 278 -2.75 18.45 18.86
N PRO A 279 -3.79 17.63 18.57
CA PRO A 279 -5.08 18.14 18.09
C PRO A 279 -5.73 19.15 19.05
N GLY A 280 -5.66 18.88 20.36
CA GLY A 280 -6.19 19.79 21.39
C GLY A 280 -5.44 21.12 21.44
N GLN A 281 -4.10 21.10 21.28
CA GLN A 281 -3.28 22.30 21.18
C GLN A 281 -3.53 23.11 19.90
N LEU A 282 -3.99 22.45 18.83
CA LEU A 282 -4.46 23.10 17.60
C LEU A 282 -5.89 23.64 17.72
N GLY A 283 -6.56 23.48 18.87
CA GLY A 283 -7.92 23.99 19.11
C GLY A 283 -9.04 23.20 18.43
N ILE A 284 -8.75 21.99 17.92
CA ILE A 284 -9.73 21.14 17.26
C ILE A 284 -10.73 20.63 18.30
N PRO A 285 -12.06 20.79 18.11
CA PRO A 285 -13.03 20.30 19.07
C PRO A 285 -12.97 18.78 19.22
N ARG A 286 -13.21 18.29 20.43
CA ARG A 286 -13.19 16.84 20.72
C ARG A 286 -14.11 16.02 19.80
N ASN A 287 -15.26 16.58 19.41
CA ASN A 287 -16.22 15.90 18.55
C ASN A 287 -15.78 15.81 17.08
N ASN A 288 -14.72 16.53 16.69
CA ASN A 288 -14.14 16.48 15.34
C ASN A 288 -12.86 15.63 15.33
N ILE A 289 -12.64 14.80 16.36
CA ILE A 289 -11.43 14.00 16.51
C ILE A 289 -11.79 12.53 16.57
N PHE A 290 -11.18 11.76 15.69
CA PHE A 290 -11.44 10.35 15.50
C PHE A 290 -10.21 9.56 15.95
N LYS A 291 -10.42 8.62 16.87
CA LYS A 291 -9.36 7.83 17.48
C LYS A 291 -8.79 6.82 16.47
N ILE A 292 -7.48 6.66 16.48
CA ILE A 292 -6.79 5.44 16.08
C ILE A 292 -5.98 4.92 17.27
N TRP A 293 -5.56 3.66 17.23
CA TRP A 293 -4.82 3.02 18.31
C TRP A 293 -3.32 2.96 18.01
N ASP A 294 -2.51 2.71 19.03
CA ASP A 294 -1.07 2.57 18.94
C ASP A 294 -0.62 1.34 18.13
N TRP A 295 -1.42 0.28 18.11
CA TRP A 295 -1.23 -0.90 17.27
C TRP A 295 -1.63 -0.68 15.79
N VAL A 296 -2.25 0.45 15.44
CA VAL A 296 -2.50 0.81 14.03
C VAL A 296 -1.20 1.31 13.42
N ILE A 297 -0.60 0.51 12.55
CA ILE A 297 0.64 0.84 11.85
C ILE A 297 0.28 1.69 10.62
N GLY A 298 1.04 2.76 10.35
CA GLY A 298 0.70 3.76 9.33
C GLY A 298 0.43 3.16 7.94
N ARG A 299 1.24 2.20 7.50
CA ARG A 299 1.09 1.50 6.21
C ARG A 299 -0.09 0.51 6.14
N TYR A 300 -0.67 0.14 7.28
CA TYR A 300 -1.84 -0.75 7.43
C TYR A 300 -3.06 0.01 7.99
N SER A 301 -3.12 1.34 7.82
CA SER A 301 -4.08 2.21 8.55
C SER A 301 -5.34 2.58 7.78
N VAL A 302 -5.43 2.29 6.48
CA VAL A 302 -6.52 2.79 5.63
C VAL A 302 -7.91 2.29 6.06
N CYS A 303 -8.02 1.09 6.63
CA CYS A 303 -9.27 0.56 7.20
C CYS A 303 -9.63 1.15 8.57
N SER A 304 -8.77 1.98 9.17
CA SER A 304 -9.10 2.73 10.39
C SER A 304 -9.77 4.07 10.05
N ALA A 305 -10.09 4.88 11.07
CA ALA A 305 -10.55 6.25 10.87
C ALA A 305 -9.62 7.08 9.95
N ALA A 306 -8.34 6.73 9.84
CA ALA A 306 -7.36 7.42 8.99
C ALA A 306 -7.80 7.45 7.52
N GLY A 307 -8.27 6.33 6.96
CA GLY A 307 -8.84 6.28 5.62
C GLY A 307 -10.36 6.43 5.61
N LEU A 308 -11.06 5.81 6.57
CA LEU A 308 -12.52 5.79 6.57
C LEU A 308 -13.14 7.18 6.65
N LEU A 309 -12.55 8.12 7.40
CA LEU A 309 -13.09 9.47 7.51
C LEU A 309 -13.06 10.24 6.18
N PRO A 310 -11.89 10.48 5.55
CA PRO A 310 -11.85 11.19 4.28
C PRO A 310 -12.57 10.45 3.15
N LEU A 311 -12.52 9.12 3.11
CA LEU A 311 -13.19 8.35 2.07
C LEU A 311 -14.71 8.31 2.27
N SER A 312 -15.24 8.26 3.50
CA SER A 312 -16.69 8.36 3.75
C SER A 312 -17.22 9.75 3.44
N LEU A 313 -16.41 10.81 3.64
CA LEU A 313 -16.76 12.16 3.21
C LEU A 313 -16.93 12.25 1.69
N GLN A 314 -16.06 11.57 0.93
CA GLN A 314 -16.10 11.56 -0.54
C GLN A 314 -17.18 10.60 -1.08
N TYR A 315 -17.19 9.34 -0.64
CA TYR A 315 -17.94 8.22 -1.23
C TYR A 315 -19.09 7.69 -0.38
N SER A 316 -19.39 8.27 0.79
CA SER A 316 -20.35 7.79 1.80
C SER A 316 -19.90 6.59 2.64
N GLY A 317 -20.52 6.45 3.81
CA GLY A 317 -20.25 5.35 4.74
C GLY A 317 -20.63 3.98 4.18
N SER A 318 -21.71 3.86 3.39
CA SER A 318 -22.15 2.56 2.85
C SER A 318 -21.18 1.95 1.83
N ILE A 319 -20.55 2.78 1.00
CA ILE A 319 -19.48 2.33 0.09
C ILE A 319 -18.24 1.92 0.89
N MET A 320 -17.93 2.65 1.97
CA MET A 320 -16.80 2.28 2.84
C MET A 320 -17.07 1.00 3.64
N THR A 321 -18.32 0.70 3.99
CA THR A 321 -18.69 -0.60 4.53
C THR A 321 -18.40 -1.72 3.53
N GLN A 322 -18.80 -1.59 2.26
CA GLN A 322 -18.48 -2.59 1.23
C GLN A 322 -16.97 -2.81 1.06
N PHE A 323 -16.19 -1.73 1.13
CA PHE A 323 -14.73 -1.81 1.11
C PHE A 323 -14.16 -2.59 2.29
N LEU A 324 -14.67 -2.36 3.50
CA LEU A 324 -14.28 -3.12 4.68
C LEU A 324 -14.71 -4.59 4.57
N ASP A 325 -15.92 -4.85 4.07
CA ASP A 325 -16.44 -6.21 3.89
C ASP A 325 -15.56 -7.02 2.93
N GLY A 326 -15.12 -6.42 1.82
CA GLY A 326 -14.22 -7.08 0.88
C GLY A 326 -12.83 -7.31 1.45
N ALA A 327 -12.33 -6.39 2.27
CA ALA A 327 -11.05 -6.59 2.96
C ALA A 327 -11.15 -7.69 4.04
N HIS A 328 -12.29 -7.80 4.73
CA HIS A 328 -12.57 -8.87 5.69
C HIS A 328 -12.77 -10.22 5.01
N ASP A 329 -13.40 -10.27 3.85
CA ASP A 329 -13.53 -11.50 3.05
C ASP A 329 -12.16 -12.11 2.71
N MET A 330 -11.18 -11.26 2.38
CA MET A 330 -9.81 -11.71 2.16
C MET A 330 -9.05 -12.04 3.46
N ASP A 331 -9.41 -11.44 4.60
CA ASP A 331 -8.92 -11.90 5.92
C ASP A 331 -9.39 -13.33 6.19
N GLU A 332 -10.68 -13.59 6.00
CA GLU A 332 -11.25 -14.91 6.23
C GLU A 332 -10.66 -15.95 5.26
N HIS A 333 -10.42 -15.59 4.01
CA HIS A 333 -9.66 -16.43 3.08
C HIS A 333 -8.25 -16.71 3.59
N PHE A 334 -7.51 -15.66 3.99
CA PHE A 334 -6.16 -15.81 4.50
C PHE A 334 -6.11 -16.72 5.74
N PHE A 335 -7.01 -16.55 6.70
CA PHE A 335 -6.95 -17.30 7.96
C PHE A 335 -7.56 -18.71 7.90
N ASN A 336 -8.47 -19.00 6.95
CA ASN A 336 -9.21 -20.27 6.95
C ASN A 336 -8.96 -21.16 5.72
N ALA A 337 -8.46 -20.62 4.60
CA ALA A 337 -8.24 -21.43 3.40
C ALA A 337 -7.05 -22.39 3.58
N PRO A 338 -7.11 -23.62 3.04
CA PRO A 338 -5.96 -24.53 2.98
C PRO A 338 -4.76 -23.85 2.34
N LEU A 339 -3.55 -24.10 2.85
CA LEU A 339 -2.30 -23.45 2.40
C LEU A 339 -2.13 -23.46 0.87
N ARG A 340 -2.53 -24.55 0.22
CA ARG A 340 -2.41 -24.79 -1.23
C ARG A 340 -3.40 -23.98 -2.07
N ASP A 341 -4.51 -23.52 -1.48
CA ASP A 341 -5.53 -22.69 -2.13
C ASP A 341 -5.48 -21.23 -1.65
N ASN A 342 -4.61 -20.94 -0.69
CA ASN A 342 -4.53 -19.66 0.00
C ASN A 342 -3.72 -18.63 -0.83
N ILE A 343 -4.43 -17.86 -1.65
CA ILE A 343 -3.88 -16.85 -2.58
C ILE A 343 -2.80 -15.93 -1.94
N PRO A 344 -3.02 -15.26 -0.78
CA PRO A 344 -1.95 -14.48 -0.15
C PRO A 344 -0.71 -15.29 0.19
N VAL A 345 -0.88 -16.54 0.66
CA VAL A 345 0.24 -17.42 1.00
C VAL A 345 1.01 -17.86 -0.24
N LEU A 346 0.32 -18.27 -1.30
CA LEU A 346 0.93 -18.62 -2.58
C LEU A 346 1.78 -17.45 -3.12
N LEU A 347 1.25 -16.23 -3.13
CA LEU A 347 2.00 -15.04 -3.56
C LEU A 347 3.18 -14.71 -2.62
N GLY A 348 3.05 -14.98 -1.33
CA GLY A 348 4.14 -14.80 -0.36
C GLY A 348 5.27 -15.80 -0.59
N LEU A 349 4.95 -17.08 -0.76
CA LEU A 349 5.90 -18.15 -1.06
C LEU A 349 6.62 -17.91 -2.39
N LEU A 350 5.89 -17.54 -3.44
CA LEU A 350 6.46 -17.18 -4.74
C LEU A 350 7.34 -15.92 -4.66
N GLY A 351 7.00 -14.98 -3.78
CA GLY A 351 7.85 -13.83 -3.48
C GLY A 351 9.20 -14.27 -2.90
N VAL A 352 9.18 -15.07 -1.82
CA VAL A 352 10.39 -15.64 -1.21
C VAL A 352 11.19 -16.49 -2.21
N TRP A 353 10.52 -17.32 -3.01
CA TRP A 353 11.13 -18.09 -4.10
C TRP A 353 11.92 -17.19 -5.05
N ASN A 354 11.25 -16.20 -5.62
CA ASN A 354 11.85 -15.32 -6.61
C ASN A 354 12.98 -14.46 -6.02
N SER A 355 12.81 -13.91 -4.83
CA SER A 355 13.80 -12.99 -4.25
C SER A 355 14.98 -13.70 -3.61
N THR A 356 14.73 -14.77 -2.86
CA THR A 356 15.75 -15.40 -2.00
C THR A 356 16.47 -16.52 -2.73
N PHE A 357 15.76 -17.33 -3.52
CA PHE A 357 16.34 -18.49 -4.19
C PHE A 357 16.72 -18.20 -5.65
N MET A 358 15.83 -17.55 -6.41
CA MET A 358 16.13 -17.15 -7.80
C MET A 358 16.95 -15.85 -7.90
N GLY A 359 17.08 -15.09 -6.80
CA GLY A 359 17.92 -13.89 -6.72
C GLY A 359 17.35 -12.66 -7.42
N TYR A 360 16.05 -12.62 -7.72
CA TYR A 360 15.39 -11.48 -8.35
C TYR A 360 15.03 -10.41 -7.31
N SER A 361 15.76 -9.30 -7.32
CA SER A 361 15.64 -8.26 -6.29
C SER A 361 14.51 -7.25 -6.50
N SER A 362 13.76 -7.34 -7.60
CA SER A 362 12.73 -6.37 -7.96
C SER A 362 11.46 -7.06 -8.39
N ARG A 363 10.31 -6.41 -8.16
CA ARG A 363 9.00 -6.89 -8.60
C ARG A 363 8.20 -5.78 -9.28
N GLY A 364 7.62 -6.09 -10.44
CA GLY A 364 6.69 -5.22 -11.14
C GLY A 364 5.25 -5.43 -10.65
N ILE A 365 4.57 -4.36 -10.23
CA ILE A 365 3.14 -4.34 -9.93
C ILE A 365 2.40 -3.69 -11.10
N LEU A 366 1.71 -4.50 -11.90
CA LEU A 366 1.21 -4.12 -13.22
C LEU A 366 -0.31 -4.24 -13.29
N PRO A 367 -1.07 -3.28 -12.74
CA PRO A 367 -2.52 -3.29 -12.86
C PRO A 367 -2.96 -2.87 -14.26
N TYR A 368 -3.67 -3.73 -14.97
CA TYR A 368 -4.38 -3.42 -16.22
C TYR A 368 -5.72 -2.77 -15.89
N ALA A 369 -5.63 -1.67 -15.14
CA ALA A 369 -6.73 -0.80 -14.76
C ALA A 369 -6.17 0.59 -14.40
N HIS A 370 -6.58 1.63 -15.14
CA HIS A 370 -6.07 2.99 -14.90
C HIS A 370 -6.46 3.53 -13.51
N ALA A 371 -7.63 3.14 -12.99
CA ALA A 371 -8.09 3.49 -11.65
C ALA A 371 -7.11 3.04 -10.55
N LEU A 372 -6.31 2.00 -10.79
CA LEU A 372 -5.27 1.51 -9.88
C LEU A 372 -3.91 2.23 -10.02
N ARG A 373 -3.82 3.40 -10.65
CA ARG A 373 -2.54 4.11 -10.86
C ARG A 373 -1.76 4.49 -9.59
N LYS A 374 -2.44 4.52 -8.44
CA LYS A 374 -1.83 4.77 -7.13
C LYS A 374 -1.57 3.49 -6.32
N PHE A 375 -2.07 2.34 -6.80
CA PHE A 375 -1.88 1.06 -6.14
C PHE A 375 -0.40 0.64 -6.03
N PRO A 376 0.45 0.75 -7.08
CA PRO A 376 1.87 0.41 -6.94
C PRO A 376 2.58 1.23 -5.85
N ALA A 377 2.25 2.51 -5.71
CA ALA A 377 2.84 3.37 -4.67
C ALA A 377 2.40 2.96 -3.25
N HIS A 378 1.14 2.51 -3.10
CA HIS A 378 0.68 1.94 -1.84
C HIS A 378 1.39 0.61 -1.51
N VAL A 379 1.54 -0.30 -2.49
CA VAL A 379 2.27 -1.56 -2.30
C VAL A 379 3.74 -1.32 -1.97
N GLN A 380 4.38 -0.31 -2.58
CA GLN A 380 5.74 0.11 -2.21
C GLN A 380 5.84 0.42 -0.72
N LEU A 381 4.91 1.20 -0.19
CA LEU A 381 4.87 1.53 1.22
C LEU A 381 4.67 0.28 2.10
N VAL A 382 3.64 -0.52 1.79
CA VAL A 382 3.29 -1.70 2.60
C VAL A 382 4.45 -2.68 2.61
N ASP A 383 4.97 -3.05 1.45
CA ASP A 383 5.90 -4.15 1.33
C ASP A 383 7.34 -3.75 1.63
N MET A 384 7.84 -2.64 1.06
CA MET A 384 9.25 -2.25 1.23
C MET A 384 9.56 -1.77 2.64
N GLU A 385 8.65 -1.01 3.28
CA GLU A 385 8.85 -0.55 4.66
C GLU A 385 8.68 -1.69 5.67
N SER A 386 7.81 -2.67 5.37
CA SER A 386 7.65 -3.86 6.21
C SER A 386 8.85 -4.80 6.11
N ASN A 387 9.23 -5.17 4.89
CA ASN A 387 10.12 -6.29 4.64
C ASN A 387 11.54 -5.88 4.21
N GLY A 388 11.83 -4.60 4.02
CA GLY A 388 13.19 -4.09 3.76
C GLY A 388 14.08 -4.15 5.00
N LYS A 389 14.36 -5.35 5.49
CA LYS A 389 15.06 -5.61 6.75
C LYS A 389 16.37 -6.36 6.50
N ARG A 390 17.32 -6.19 7.42
CA ARG A 390 18.60 -6.91 7.41
C ARG A 390 18.81 -7.78 8.64
N VAL A 391 17.89 -7.74 9.60
CA VAL A 391 18.00 -8.42 10.89
C VAL A 391 16.72 -9.20 11.13
N ALA A 392 16.86 -10.45 11.56
CA ALA A 392 15.76 -11.32 12.00
C ALA A 392 15.21 -10.89 13.37
N LEU A 393 14.08 -11.48 13.78
CA LEU A 393 13.40 -11.19 15.05
C LEU A 393 14.26 -11.46 16.30
N ASP A 394 15.24 -12.35 16.20
CA ASP A 394 16.17 -12.68 17.28
C ASP A 394 17.39 -11.74 17.36
N GLY A 395 17.47 -10.74 16.47
CA GLY A 395 18.56 -9.78 16.42
C GLY A 395 19.77 -10.23 15.59
N VAL A 396 19.71 -11.38 14.92
CA VAL A 396 20.78 -11.88 14.05
C VAL A 396 20.66 -11.30 12.64
N GLU A 397 21.78 -10.90 12.04
CA GLU A 397 21.83 -10.40 10.66
C GLU A 397 21.51 -11.50 9.65
N LEU A 398 20.69 -11.17 8.65
CA LEU A 398 20.32 -12.10 7.58
C LEU A 398 21.50 -12.33 6.63
N HIS A 399 21.70 -13.58 6.19
CA HIS A 399 22.70 -13.94 5.18
C HIS A 399 22.16 -13.88 3.74
N HIS A 400 20.90 -13.52 3.56
CA HIS A 400 20.23 -13.34 2.28
C HIS A 400 19.51 -11.99 2.25
N SER A 401 19.10 -11.55 1.06
CA SER A 401 18.24 -10.37 0.94
C SER A 401 16.81 -10.70 1.41
N SER A 402 16.16 -9.71 2.02
CA SER A 402 14.72 -9.72 2.31
C SER A 402 14.10 -8.44 1.75
N GLY A 403 12.82 -8.52 1.38
CA GLY A 403 12.07 -7.44 0.73
C GLY A 403 12.54 -7.15 -0.70
N GLU A 404 11.60 -7.03 -1.62
CA GLU A 404 11.87 -6.67 -3.01
C GLU A 404 11.78 -5.15 -3.24
N VAL A 405 12.48 -4.66 -4.27
CA VAL A 405 12.22 -3.33 -4.81
C VAL A 405 10.95 -3.39 -5.66
N ASN A 406 9.85 -2.88 -5.10
CA ASN A 406 8.58 -2.81 -5.82
C ASN A 406 8.51 -1.55 -6.68
N PHE A 407 8.05 -1.70 -7.92
CA PHE A 407 7.74 -0.58 -8.80
C PHE A 407 6.59 -0.97 -9.72
N GLY A 408 5.98 0.01 -10.37
CA GLY A 408 4.87 -0.30 -11.26
C GLY A 408 4.18 0.93 -11.81
N ALA A 409 3.37 0.68 -12.82
CA ALA A 409 2.45 1.63 -13.43
C ALA A 409 1.31 0.83 -14.08
N PRO A 410 0.14 1.45 -14.31
CA PRO A 410 -0.94 0.77 -15.00
C PRO A 410 -0.55 0.29 -16.40
N GLY A 411 -1.03 -0.88 -16.80
CA GLY A 411 -1.07 -1.27 -18.21
C GLY A 411 -2.08 -0.39 -18.97
N THR A 412 -1.83 -0.01 -20.22
CA THR A 412 -0.62 -0.28 -21.04
C THR A 412 0.47 0.79 -20.89
N ASN A 413 0.24 1.84 -20.08
CA ASN A 413 1.21 2.92 -19.86
C ASN A 413 2.59 2.41 -19.41
N SER A 414 2.63 1.32 -18.64
CA SER A 414 3.84 0.66 -18.18
C SER A 414 4.72 0.08 -19.30
N HIS A 415 4.17 -0.14 -20.50
CA HIS A 415 4.91 -0.68 -21.65
C HIS A 415 6.01 0.27 -22.14
N HIS A 416 5.78 1.57 -22.06
CA HIS A 416 6.70 2.58 -22.59
C HIS A 416 7.94 2.87 -21.72
N PRO A 417 7.85 2.96 -20.37
CA PRO A 417 9.01 3.33 -19.56
C PRO A 417 9.97 2.17 -19.25
N PHE A 418 9.50 0.92 -19.09
CA PHE A 418 10.35 -0.15 -18.55
C PHE A 418 10.13 -1.57 -19.09
N PHE A 419 9.13 -1.84 -19.94
CA PHE A 419 8.94 -3.20 -20.48
C PHE A 419 10.09 -3.66 -21.37
N GLN A 420 10.78 -2.73 -22.07
CA GLN A 420 12.02 -3.05 -22.79
C GLN A 420 13.05 -3.73 -21.88
N LEU A 421 13.25 -3.19 -20.67
CA LEU A 421 14.15 -3.78 -19.67
C LEU A 421 13.60 -5.12 -19.16
N MET A 422 12.29 -5.20 -18.90
CA MET A 422 11.69 -6.43 -18.41
C MET A 422 11.76 -7.58 -19.43
N HIS A 423 11.72 -7.28 -20.73
CA HIS A 423 11.74 -8.28 -21.81
C HIS A 423 13.14 -8.70 -22.26
N GLN A 424 14.09 -7.77 -22.33
CA GLN A 424 15.44 -8.06 -22.87
C GLN A 424 16.58 -7.74 -21.90
N GLY A 425 16.31 -6.99 -20.84
CA GLY A 425 17.26 -6.67 -19.78
C GLY A 425 17.16 -7.63 -18.60
N ARG A 426 17.25 -7.08 -17.38
CA ARG A 426 17.19 -7.84 -16.13
C ARG A 426 15.85 -8.57 -16.00
N VAL A 427 15.87 -9.76 -15.40
CA VAL A 427 14.65 -10.50 -15.07
C VAL A 427 13.97 -9.79 -13.90
N VAL A 428 12.68 -9.48 -14.08
CA VAL A 428 11.84 -8.84 -13.07
C VAL A 428 10.54 -9.64 -12.99
N PRO A 429 10.33 -10.44 -11.92
CA PRO A 429 9.03 -11.02 -11.61
C PRO A 429 7.93 -9.96 -11.60
N ALA A 430 6.74 -10.29 -12.09
CA ALA A 430 5.66 -9.33 -12.19
C ALA A 430 4.30 -9.90 -11.78
N ASP A 431 3.54 -9.08 -11.05
CA ASP A 431 2.13 -9.33 -10.74
C ASP A 431 1.27 -8.52 -11.72
N PHE A 432 0.62 -9.22 -12.65
CA PHE A 432 -0.38 -8.66 -13.55
C PHE A 432 -1.74 -8.69 -12.85
N ILE A 433 -2.44 -7.56 -12.76
CA ILE A 433 -3.75 -7.48 -12.09
C ILE A 433 -4.78 -6.97 -13.11
N GLY A 434 -5.78 -7.78 -13.44
CA GLY A 434 -6.79 -7.47 -14.44
C GLY A 434 -8.21 -7.66 -13.91
N PHE A 435 -9.18 -7.11 -14.64
CA PHE A 435 -10.60 -7.20 -14.30
C PHE A 435 -11.41 -7.71 -15.48
N MET A 436 -12.39 -8.58 -15.23
CA MET A 436 -13.28 -9.10 -16.28
C MET A 436 -14.23 -8.01 -16.80
N GLU A 437 -14.53 -7.00 -15.97
CA GLU A 437 -15.43 -5.91 -16.30
C GLU A 437 -14.76 -4.54 -16.09
N SER A 438 -15.06 -3.60 -16.98
CA SER A 438 -14.67 -2.18 -16.85
C SER A 438 -15.64 -1.41 -15.97
N GLN A 439 -15.14 -0.48 -15.17
CA GLN A 439 -15.96 0.52 -14.45
C GLN A 439 -16.72 1.44 -15.42
N ARG A 440 -16.17 1.65 -16.63
CA ARG A 440 -16.70 2.52 -17.69
C ARG A 440 -16.52 1.82 -19.04
N PRO A 441 -17.39 0.86 -19.40
CA PRO A 441 -17.28 0.17 -20.68
C PRO A 441 -17.44 1.16 -21.83
N LEU A 442 -16.60 1.03 -22.85
CA LEU A 442 -16.61 1.86 -24.04
C LEU A 442 -16.50 0.95 -25.27
N ASP A 443 -17.50 1.06 -26.14
CA ASP A 443 -17.58 0.37 -27.42
C ASP A 443 -17.81 1.43 -28.51
N LEU A 444 -16.89 1.52 -29.46
CA LEU A 444 -16.86 2.57 -30.49
C LEU A 444 -17.24 1.97 -31.85
N PRO A 445 -18.16 2.59 -32.60
CA PRO A 445 -18.50 2.13 -33.94
C PRO A 445 -17.27 2.09 -34.86
N GLY A 446 -17.02 0.93 -35.47
CA GLY A 446 -15.91 0.73 -36.41
C GLY A 446 -14.65 0.09 -35.80
N GLU A 447 -14.58 -0.07 -34.48
CA GLU A 447 -13.51 -0.84 -33.83
C GLU A 447 -13.82 -2.35 -33.82
N ASN A 448 -12.78 -3.18 -33.83
CA ASN A 448 -12.92 -4.64 -33.87
C ASN A 448 -13.31 -5.24 -32.51
N VAL A 449 -12.91 -4.58 -31.42
CA VAL A 449 -13.17 -5.01 -30.03
C VAL A 449 -13.45 -3.78 -29.16
N PRO A 450 -14.22 -3.93 -28.06
CA PRO A 450 -14.39 -2.86 -27.08
C PRO A 450 -13.05 -2.42 -26.47
N SER A 451 -12.98 -1.18 -25.97
CA SER A 451 -11.72 -0.65 -25.40
C SER A 451 -11.20 -1.45 -24.20
N HIS A 452 -12.09 -2.11 -23.44
CA HIS A 452 -11.67 -2.98 -22.33
C HIS A 452 -11.02 -4.27 -22.83
N ASP A 453 -11.53 -4.85 -23.92
CA ASP A 453 -10.95 -6.06 -24.51
C ASP A 453 -9.60 -5.76 -25.16
N GLU A 454 -9.41 -4.56 -25.74
CA GLU A 454 -8.11 -4.09 -26.22
C GLU A 454 -7.09 -3.95 -25.07
N LEU A 455 -7.51 -3.44 -23.92
CA LEU A 455 -6.67 -3.41 -22.71
C LEU A 455 -6.33 -4.83 -22.24
N MET A 456 -7.33 -5.72 -22.20
CA MET A 456 -7.16 -7.08 -21.69
C MET A 456 -6.39 -7.98 -22.65
N SER A 457 -6.38 -7.72 -23.96
CA SER A 457 -5.53 -8.42 -24.93
C SER A 457 -4.04 -8.33 -24.51
N ASN A 458 -3.64 -7.15 -24.01
CA ASN A 458 -2.30 -6.92 -23.49
C ASN A 458 -2.07 -7.58 -22.12
N PHE A 459 -3.08 -7.63 -21.25
CA PHE A 459 -3.01 -8.36 -19.98
C PHE A 459 -2.71 -9.85 -20.21
N PHE A 460 -3.32 -10.47 -21.23
CA PHE A 460 -3.07 -11.88 -21.56
C PHE A 460 -1.76 -12.08 -22.33
N ALA A 461 -1.42 -11.19 -23.27
CA ALA A 461 -0.26 -11.37 -24.14
C ALA A 461 1.09 -11.14 -23.42
N GLN A 462 1.17 -10.21 -22.48
CA GLN A 462 2.45 -9.82 -21.87
C GLN A 462 3.06 -10.89 -20.94
N PRO A 463 2.29 -11.57 -20.06
CA PRO A 463 2.79 -12.73 -19.31
C PRO A 463 3.35 -13.83 -20.22
N ASP A 464 2.68 -14.11 -21.34
CA ASP A 464 3.13 -15.09 -22.33
C ASP A 464 4.43 -14.64 -23.01
N ALA A 465 4.51 -13.38 -23.46
CA ALA A 465 5.73 -12.84 -24.05
C ALA A 465 6.94 -12.93 -23.10
N LEU A 466 6.74 -12.67 -21.80
CA LEU A 466 7.76 -12.82 -20.76
C LEU A 466 8.18 -14.29 -20.55
N ALA A 467 7.22 -15.21 -20.55
CA ALA A 467 7.46 -16.63 -20.30
C ALA A 467 8.12 -17.34 -21.49
N TYR A 468 7.55 -17.19 -22.69
CA TYR A 468 7.98 -17.92 -23.89
C TYR A 468 9.22 -17.30 -24.55
N GLY A 469 9.23 -15.96 -24.66
CA GLY A 469 10.19 -15.23 -25.45
C GLY A 469 10.07 -15.53 -26.95
N LYS A 470 11.15 -15.27 -27.68
CA LYS A 470 11.28 -15.45 -29.12
C LYS A 470 12.75 -15.75 -29.44
N THR A 471 13.00 -16.94 -29.98
CA THR A 471 14.35 -17.44 -30.19
C THR A 471 14.98 -16.91 -31.48
N PHE A 472 16.29 -17.04 -31.60
CA PHE A 472 17.00 -16.73 -32.84
C PHE A 472 16.48 -17.56 -34.03
N VAL A 473 16.11 -18.83 -33.78
CA VAL A 473 15.57 -19.73 -34.80
C VAL A 473 14.20 -19.26 -35.28
N ASP A 474 13.34 -18.78 -34.37
CA ASP A 474 12.03 -18.22 -34.76
C ASP A 474 12.22 -17.01 -35.68
N LEU A 475 13.16 -16.11 -35.34
CA LEU A 475 13.49 -14.93 -36.14
C LEU A 475 14.09 -15.29 -37.52
N MET A 476 14.89 -16.36 -37.59
CA MET A 476 15.34 -16.91 -38.87
C MET A 476 14.17 -17.39 -39.74
N GLN A 477 13.22 -18.12 -39.15
CA GLN A 477 12.06 -18.66 -39.87
C GLN A 477 11.11 -17.57 -40.36
N GLU A 478 10.99 -16.48 -39.60
CA GLU A 478 10.23 -15.29 -40.00
C GLU A 478 10.92 -14.42 -41.07
N GLY A 479 12.16 -14.77 -41.45
CA GLY A 479 12.90 -14.04 -42.48
C GLY A 479 13.49 -12.70 -42.00
N VAL A 480 13.70 -12.53 -40.69
CA VAL A 480 14.38 -11.35 -40.14
C VAL A 480 15.82 -11.28 -40.67
N GLU A 481 16.28 -10.07 -41.01
CA GLU A 481 17.63 -9.82 -41.49
C GLU A 481 18.68 -10.30 -40.47
N GLU A 482 19.73 -10.97 -40.93
CA GLU A 482 20.74 -11.61 -40.07
C GLU A 482 21.36 -10.65 -39.03
N GLY A 483 21.68 -9.42 -39.44
CA GLY A 483 22.25 -8.40 -38.55
C GLY A 483 21.30 -7.91 -37.45
N LEU A 484 19.99 -8.14 -37.58
CA LEU A 484 18.98 -7.71 -36.61
C LEU A 484 18.52 -8.81 -35.66
N ARG A 485 18.74 -10.08 -36.00
CA ARG A 485 18.18 -11.22 -35.24
C ARG A 485 18.55 -11.19 -33.77
N GLU A 486 19.83 -11.02 -33.44
CA GLU A 486 20.28 -10.97 -32.04
C GLU A 486 19.62 -9.84 -31.23
N HIS A 487 19.38 -8.69 -31.87
CA HIS A 487 18.69 -7.56 -31.23
C HIS A 487 17.20 -7.81 -31.02
N MET A 488 16.61 -8.74 -31.77
CA MET A 488 15.20 -9.10 -31.71
C MET A 488 14.95 -10.40 -30.94
N VAL A 489 15.98 -11.02 -30.36
CA VAL A 489 15.81 -12.17 -29.46
C VAL A 489 15.16 -11.71 -28.16
N PHE A 490 14.15 -12.46 -27.74
CA PHE A 490 13.55 -12.35 -26.41
C PHE A 490 13.86 -13.65 -25.69
N THR A 491 14.68 -13.61 -24.65
CA THR A 491 15.15 -14.84 -23.98
C THR A 491 14.03 -15.66 -23.36
N GLY A 492 12.89 -15.02 -23.03
CA GLY A 492 11.83 -15.65 -22.26
C GLY A 492 12.27 -15.93 -20.82
N ASN A 493 11.66 -16.93 -20.21
CA ASN A 493 11.92 -17.41 -18.84
C ASN A 493 11.79 -16.33 -17.75
N ARG A 494 10.96 -15.31 -17.98
CA ARG A 494 10.74 -14.22 -17.03
C ARG A 494 9.43 -14.47 -16.28
N PRO A 495 9.47 -14.66 -14.94
CA PRO A 495 8.34 -15.17 -14.21
C PRO A 495 7.24 -14.12 -14.02
N SER A 496 6.00 -14.56 -13.95
CA SER A 496 4.85 -13.68 -13.65
C SER A 496 3.71 -14.42 -12.98
N SER A 497 2.90 -13.67 -12.24
CA SER A 497 1.60 -14.09 -11.71
C SER A 497 0.50 -13.24 -12.34
N SER A 498 -0.63 -13.84 -12.70
CA SER A 498 -1.80 -13.14 -13.21
C SER A 498 -2.96 -13.25 -12.23
N ILE A 499 -3.44 -12.12 -11.73
CA ILE A 499 -4.56 -11.99 -10.82
C ILE A 499 -5.73 -11.39 -11.62
N LEU A 500 -6.73 -12.21 -11.92
CA LEU A 500 -7.94 -11.78 -12.63
C LEU A 500 -9.13 -11.73 -11.67
N MET A 501 -9.70 -10.55 -11.49
CA MET A 501 -10.84 -10.30 -10.60
C MET A 501 -12.10 -10.00 -11.41
N THR A 502 -13.30 -10.19 -10.86
CA THR A 502 -14.56 -9.92 -11.58
C THR A 502 -14.68 -8.46 -12.02
N ARG A 503 -14.59 -7.51 -11.08
CA ARG A 503 -14.73 -6.07 -11.34
C ARG A 503 -13.99 -5.27 -10.27
N LEU A 504 -13.68 -4.01 -10.57
CA LEU A 504 -13.07 -3.09 -9.60
C LEU A 504 -14.15 -2.24 -8.92
N ASP A 505 -14.81 -2.81 -7.91
CA ASP A 505 -15.76 -2.11 -7.03
C ASP A 505 -15.16 -1.92 -5.62
N ALA A 506 -15.90 -1.26 -4.71
CA ALA A 506 -15.44 -1.04 -3.33
C ALA A 506 -15.00 -2.34 -2.63
N PHE A 507 -15.78 -3.41 -2.80
CA PHE A 507 -15.49 -4.71 -2.22
C PHE A 507 -14.17 -5.28 -2.76
N SER A 508 -13.99 -5.33 -4.08
CA SER A 508 -12.75 -5.85 -4.68
C SER A 508 -11.54 -4.97 -4.44
N VAL A 509 -11.69 -3.65 -4.24
CA VAL A 509 -10.61 -2.79 -3.74
C VAL A 509 -10.17 -3.21 -2.33
N GLY A 510 -11.13 -3.54 -1.47
CA GLY A 510 -10.87 -4.10 -0.14
C GLY A 510 -10.14 -5.43 -0.19
N GLN A 511 -10.58 -6.35 -1.05
CA GLN A 511 -9.91 -7.64 -1.27
C GLN A 511 -8.47 -7.45 -1.74
N LEU A 512 -8.24 -6.56 -2.70
CA LEU A 512 -6.90 -6.31 -3.25
C LEU A 512 -5.96 -5.69 -2.21
N LEU A 513 -6.45 -4.78 -1.37
CA LEU A 513 -5.71 -4.22 -0.24
C LEU A 513 -5.25 -5.34 0.71
N ALA A 514 -6.21 -6.10 1.24
CA ALA A 514 -5.97 -7.16 2.21
C ALA A 514 -5.06 -8.25 1.65
N LEU A 515 -5.20 -8.58 0.37
CA LEU A 515 -4.35 -9.56 -0.32
C LEU A 515 -2.87 -9.17 -0.22
N TYR A 516 -2.53 -7.91 -0.49
CA TYR A 516 -1.15 -7.46 -0.44
C TYR A 516 -0.64 -7.21 0.98
N GLU A 517 -1.51 -6.80 1.92
CA GLU A 517 -1.15 -6.76 3.34
C GLU A 517 -0.74 -8.15 3.86
N HIS A 518 -1.55 -9.18 3.58
CA HIS A 518 -1.29 -10.55 4.02
C HIS A 518 -0.12 -11.19 3.29
N ARG A 519 0.01 -10.97 1.97
CA ARG A 519 1.18 -11.41 1.20
C ARG A 519 2.48 -10.90 1.83
N THR A 520 2.53 -9.62 2.19
CA THR A 520 3.70 -9.00 2.83
C THR A 520 3.97 -9.65 4.19
N ALA A 521 2.93 -9.91 5.00
CA ALA A 521 3.06 -10.60 6.28
C ALA A 521 3.61 -12.03 6.13
N VAL A 522 3.12 -12.79 5.13
CA VAL A 522 3.59 -14.16 4.84
C VAL A 522 5.10 -14.18 4.60
N GLN A 523 5.62 -13.29 3.75
CA GLN A 523 7.07 -13.26 3.52
C GLN A 523 7.86 -12.90 4.78
N GLY A 524 7.36 -11.95 5.57
CA GLY A 524 7.95 -11.59 6.85
C GLY A 524 8.06 -12.77 7.80
N PHE A 525 6.99 -13.56 7.89
CA PHE A 525 6.94 -14.78 8.66
C PHE A 525 7.93 -15.83 8.13
N LEU A 526 8.01 -16.04 6.82
CA LEU A 526 8.96 -17.00 6.25
C LEU A 526 10.43 -16.61 6.49
N TRP A 527 10.78 -15.33 6.33
CA TRP A 527 12.13 -14.84 6.59
C TRP A 527 12.47 -14.76 8.08
N GLY A 528 11.47 -14.77 8.97
CA GLY A 528 11.70 -14.57 10.40
C GLY A 528 12.08 -13.13 10.76
N ILE A 529 11.59 -12.15 10.00
CA ILE A 529 11.80 -10.71 10.25
C ILE A 529 10.57 -10.07 10.88
N ASN A 530 10.75 -8.89 11.47
CA ASN A 530 9.62 -8.08 11.93
C ASN A 530 9.08 -7.21 10.78
N SER A 531 7.93 -7.58 10.21
CA SER A 531 7.25 -6.76 9.18
C SER A 531 6.58 -5.50 9.71
N PHE A 532 6.59 -5.28 11.03
CA PHE A 532 5.70 -4.33 11.70
C PHE A 532 6.42 -3.16 12.38
N ASP A 533 7.75 -3.18 12.42
CA ASP A 533 8.59 -2.04 12.83
C ASP A 533 9.18 -1.27 11.63
N GLN A 534 9.85 -0.13 11.91
CA GLN A 534 10.46 0.73 10.88
C GLN A 534 11.65 1.57 11.39
N PHE A 535 12.57 0.98 12.17
CA PHE A 535 13.72 1.71 12.74
C PHE A 535 14.62 2.40 11.70
N GLY A 536 14.62 1.92 10.46
CA GLY A 536 15.40 2.48 9.36
C GLY A 536 15.09 3.96 9.04
N LEU A 537 13.93 4.47 9.46
CA LEU A 537 13.53 5.86 9.23
C LEU A 537 14.12 6.86 10.26
N GLU A 538 14.56 6.38 11.42
CA GLU A 538 14.85 7.24 12.57
C GLU A 538 16.17 8.03 12.42
N LEU A 539 17.19 7.45 11.79
CA LEU A 539 18.47 8.13 11.59
C LEU A 539 18.32 9.39 10.73
N GLY A 540 17.53 9.30 9.64
CA GLY A 540 17.24 10.44 8.76
C GLY A 540 16.50 11.56 9.51
N LYS A 541 15.49 11.21 10.31
CA LYS A 541 14.74 12.16 11.14
C LYS A 541 15.65 12.87 12.16
N LEU A 542 16.54 12.13 12.83
CA LEU A 542 17.49 12.68 13.80
C LEU A 542 18.44 13.68 13.16
N LEU A 543 19.07 13.30 12.03
CA LEU A 543 20.01 14.18 11.32
C LEU A 543 19.31 15.43 10.76
N ALA A 544 18.10 15.27 10.20
CA ALA A 544 17.30 16.40 9.72
C ALA A 544 16.94 17.37 10.86
N LYS A 545 16.65 16.87 12.07
CA LYS A 545 16.42 17.71 13.25
C LYS A 545 17.65 18.55 13.61
N HIS A 546 18.86 17.98 13.54
CA HIS A 546 20.11 18.71 13.77
C HIS A 546 20.32 19.81 12.72
N VAL A 547 20.15 19.48 11.44
CA VAL A 547 20.24 20.45 10.33
C VAL A 547 19.21 21.58 10.53
N ARG A 548 17.98 21.26 10.93
CA ARG A 548 16.93 22.26 11.20
C ARG A 548 17.30 23.21 12.34
N VAL A 549 17.89 22.70 13.42
CA VAL A 549 18.39 23.53 14.54
C VAL A 549 19.49 24.47 14.04
N GLN A 550 20.46 23.95 13.28
CA GLN A 550 21.52 24.76 12.68
C GLN A 550 20.94 25.84 11.76
N LEU A 551 20.03 25.48 10.84
CA LEU A 551 19.37 26.42 9.94
C LEU A 551 18.65 27.53 10.71
N ALA A 552 17.94 27.18 11.79
CA ALA A 552 17.26 28.15 12.63
C ALA A 552 18.26 29.09 13.32
N ALA A 553 19.35 28.57 13.89
CA ALA A 553 20.41 29.37 14.51
C ALA A 553 21.09 30.29 13.50
N SER A 554 21.55 29.77 12.36
CA SER A 554 22.18 30.57 11.30
C SER A 554 21.26 31.66 10.76
N ARG A 555 19.96 31.39 10.58
CA ARG A 555 19.01 32.39 10.05
C ARG A 555 18.57 33.43 11.09
N ARG A 556 18.48 33.07 12.38
CA ARG A 556 17.97 33.97 13.43
C ARG A 556 19.06 34.73 14.16
N THR A 557 20.20 34.11 14.41
CA THR A 557 21.30 34.68 15.21
C THR A 557 22.61 34.83 14.44
N GLY A 558 22.66 34.40 13.18
CA GLY A 558 23.87 34.49 12.36
C GLY A 558 24.94 33.46 12.71
N ALA A 559 24.58 32.40 13.45
CA ALA A 559 25.51 31.32 13.81
C ALA A 559 26.18 30.71 12.58
N THR A 560 27.48 30.45 12.67
CA THR A 560 28.25 29.73 11.64
C THR A 560 27.88 28.25 11.61
N VAL A 561 28.07 27.61 10.44
CA VAL A 561 27.79 26.18 10.27
C VAL A 561 28.86 25.38 11.01
N GLN A 562 28.44 24.48 11.91
CA GLN A 562 29.33 23.63 12.69
C GLN A 562 28.69 22.26 12.95
N GLY A 563 29.50 21.24 13.22
CA GLY A 563 29.02 19.90 13.61
C GLY A 563 28.61 18.99 12.44
N PHE A 564 28.99 19.32 11.20
CA PHE A 564 28.73 18.51 10.01
C PHE A 564 30.04 18.15 9.30
N ASN A 565 30.03 17.09 8.48
CA ASN A 565 31.16 16.77 7.62
C ASN A 565 31.42 17.90 6.59
N LEU A 566 32.57 17.86 5.93
CA LEU A 566 32.98 18.94 5.01
C LEU A 566 31.96 19.16 3.90
N SER A 567 31.53 18.09 3.22
CA SER A 567 30.58 18.17 2.11
C SER A 567 29.25 18.82 2.52
N THR A 568 28.70 18.40 3.67
CA THR A 568 27.45 18.97 4.21
C THR A 568 27.64 20.42 4.61
N SER A 569 28.76 20.74 5.24
CA SER A 569 29.08 22.10 5.67
C SER A 569 29.17 23.05 4.47
N THR A 570 29.92 22.66 3.44
CA THR A 570 30.07 23.44 2.20
C THR A 570 28.72 23.70 1.52
N LEU A 571 27.86 22.68 1.40
CA LEU A 571 26.53 22.84 0.80
C LEU A 571 25.60 23.69 1.67
N LEU A 572 25.65 23.53 2.99
CA LEU A 572 24.81 24.28 3.92
C LEU A 572 25.20 25.76 3.94
N GLU A 573 26.49 26.07 3.89
CA GLU A 573 27.00 27.44 3.76
C GLU A 573 26.54 28.09 2.46
N ALA A 574 26.65 27.37 1.33
CA ALA A 574 26.16 27.84 0.04
C ALA A 574 24.64 28.12 0.06
N TYR A 575 23.85 27.20 0.62
CA TYR A 575 22.40 27.36 0.80
C TYR A 575 22.04 28.57 1.68
N LEU A 576 22.77 28.77 2.78
CA LEU A 576 22.56 29.89 3.69
C LEU A 576 22.95 31.23 3.05
N ALA A 577 24.01 31.27 2.24
CA ALA A 577 24.46 32.45 1.52
C ALA A 577 23.39 32.96 0.53
N ASN A 578 22.81 32.08 -0.29
CA ASN A 578 21.78 32.45 -1.27
C ASN A 578 20.49 32.97 -0.62
N GLY A 579 20.01 32.34 0.46
CA GLY A 579 18.77 32.78 1.10
C GLY A 579 18.86 34.14 1.83
N LYS A 580 20.03 34.78 1.93
CA LYS A 580 20.13 36.19 2.36
C LYS A 580 19.68 37.16 1.25
N GLN A 581 19.79 36.77 -0.03
CA GLN A 581 19.41 37.62 -1.16
C GLN A 581 17.89 37.61 -1.42
N GLN A 582 17.19 36.51 -1.12
CA GLN A 582 15.73 36.39 -1.32
C GLN A 582 14.86 37.23 -0.37
N LYS A 583 15.42 37.84 0.68
CA LYS A 583 14.67 38.78 1.55
C LYS A 583 14.47 40.17 0.94
N ASN A 584 15.06 40.43 -0.23
CA ASN A 584 15.01 41.72 -0.93
C ASN A 584 14.09 41.70 -2.18
N VAL A 585 13.17 40.73 -2.30
CA VAL A 585 12.14 40.68 -3.36
C VAL A 585 10.76 40.59 -2.74
#